data_AF-A0A962TPD6-F1
#
_entry.id   AF-A0A962TPD6-F1
#
_cell.length_a   1.000
_cell.length_b   1.000
_cell.length_c   1.000
_cell.angle_alpha   90.00
_cell.angle_beta   90.00
_cell.angle_gamma   90.00
#
_symmetry.space_group_name_H-M   'P 1'
#
loop_
_entity.id
_entity.type
_entity.pdbx_description
1 polymer ?
#
loop_
_entity_poly.entity_id
_entity_poly.type
_entity_poly.pdbx_seq_one_letter_code
_entity_poly.pdbx_strand_id
1 'polypeptide(L)'
;MANVTKSLAISLAESYIIIILQLGTFVLIARFLTPNEIGLYSVSVAVTGIVHLLRDFGVGSYLIQEKEITNERIRTAFTITLMISIFFFALFQ
;
A
#
# COMPACT_ATOMS: atom_id res chain seq x y z
N MET A 1 1.56 -2.09 -29.46
CA MET A 1 0.91 -3.12 -28.60
C MET A 1 1.86 -3.80 -27.61
N ALA A 2 3.16 -4.00 -27.93
CA ALA A 2 4.12 -4.68 -27.05
C ALA A 2 4.39 -4.00 -25.68
N ASN A 3 4.17 -2.68 -25.56
CA ASN A 3 4.38 -1.98 -24.29
C ASN A 3 3.25 -2.20 -23.28
N VAL A 4 2.00 -2.31 -23.73
CA VAL A 4 0.85 -2.53 -22.83
C VAL A 4 0.89 -3.93 -22.24
N THR A 5 1.21 -4.95 -23.05
CA THR A 5 1.37 -6.34 -22.57
C THR A 5 2.54 -6.46 -21.60
N LYS A 6 3.64 -5.72 -21.82
CA LYS A 6 4.76 -5.67 -20.88
C LYS A 6 4.38 -4.99 -19.55
N SER A 7 3.70 -3.84 -19.59
CA SER A 7 3.21 -3.17 -18.38
C SER A 7 2.24 -4.05 -17.60
N LEU A 8 1.31 -4.71 -18.29
CA LEU A 8 0.39 -5.67 -17.68
C LEU A 8 1.15 -6.85 -17.05
N ALA A 9 2.13 -7.42 -17.75
CA ALA A 9 2.94 -8.51 -17.21
C ALA A 9 3.72 -8.08 -15.97
N ILE A 10 4.25 -6.85 -15.93
CA ILE A 10 4.94 -6.29 -14.76
C ILE A 10 3.95 -6.11 -13.60
N SER A 11 2.78 -5.52 -13.82
CA SER A 11 1.77 -5.33 -12.76
C SER A 11 1.23 -6.65 -12.21
N LEU A 12 1.06 -7.66 -13.07
CA LEU A 12 0.67 -9.01 -12.65
C LEU A 12 1.79 -9.64 -11.81
N ALA A 13 3.04 -9.60 -12.28
CA ALA A 13 4.18 -10.13 -11.55
C ALA A 13 4.32 -9.45 -10.17
N GLU A 14 4.20 -8.13 -10.10
CA GLU A 14 4.18 -7.35 -8.86
C GLU A 14 3.07 -7.84 -7.92
N SER A 15 1.84 -7.96 -8.41
CA SER A 15 0.71 -8.42 -7.60
C SER A 15 0.93 -9.82 -7.04
N TYR A 16 1.43 -10.76 -7.85
CA TYR A 16 1.73 -12.12 -7.39
C TYR A 16 2.87 -12.15 -6.37
N ILE A 17 3.92 -11.36 -6.57
CA ILE A 17 5.02 -11.24 -5.59
C ILE A 17 4.47 -10.72 -4.26
N ILE A 18 3.64 -9.68 -4.27
CA ILE A 18 3.01 -9.14 -3.06
C ILE A 18 2.17 -10.19 -2.37
N ILE A 19 1.35 -10.96 -3.10
CA ILE A 19 0.53 -12.04 -2.52
C ILE A 19 1.41 -13.09 -1.83
N ILE A 20 2.49 -13.54 -2.49
CA ILE A 20 3.42 -14.53 -1.92
C ILE A 20 4.07 -13.99 -0.64
N LEU A 21 4.51 -12.73 -0.66
CA LEU A 21 5.10 -12.08 0.51
C LEU A 21 4.09 -11.96 1.65
N GLN A 22 2.86 -11.53 1.37
CA GLN A 22 1.80 -11.40 2.38
C GLN A 22 1.46 -12.75 3.01
N LEU A 23 1.34 -13.81 2.21
CA LEU A 23 1.12 -15.16 2.72
C LEU A 23 2.29 -15.63 3.59
N GLY A 24 3.52 -15.41 3.15
CA GLY A 24 4.72 -15.72 3.95
C GLY A 24 4.73 -14.97 5.28
N THR A 25 4.45 -13.66 5.27
CA THR A 25 4.32 -12.84 6.47
C THR A 25 3.22 -13.35 7.39
N PHE A 26 2.05 -13.72 6.86
CA PHE A 26 0.95 -14.25 7.67
C PHE A 26 1.34 -15.56 8.37
N VAL A 27 2.00 -16.48 7.66
CA VAL A 27 2.50 -17.74 8.25
C VAL A 27 3.53 -17.48 9.34
N LEU A 28 4.46 -16.55 9.13
CA LEU A 28 5.46 -16.18 10.13
C LEU A 28 4.80 -15.56 11.37
N ILE A 29 3.89 -14.61 11.18
CA ILE A 29 3.16 -13.94 12.26
C ILE A 29 2.33 -14.98 13.04
N ALA A 30 1.60 -15.85 12.37
CA ALA A 30 0.82 -16.91 13.04
C ALA A 30 1.69 -17.85 13.89
N ARG A 31 2.98 -17.99 13.57
CA ARG A 31 3.94 -18.78 14.36
C ARG A 31 4.51 -18.01 15.55
N PHE A 32 4.67 -16.69 15.44
CA PHE A 32 5.23 -15.85 16.50
C PHE A 32 4.18 -15.36 17.50
N LEU A 33 2.94 -15.14 17.06
CA LEU A 33 1.85 -14.70 17.92
C LEU A 33 1.31 -15.85 18.74
N THR A 34 1.02 -15.58 20.01
CA THR A 34 0.20 -16.49 20.80
C THR A 34 -1.27 -16.36 20.42
N PRO A 35 -2.11 -17.41 20.61
CA PRO A 35 -3.52 -17.39 20.24
C PRO A 35 -4.31 -16.21 20.82
N ASN A 36 -3.88 -15.69 21.97
CA ASN A 36 -4.52 -14.56 22.65
C ASN A 36 -4.23 -13.21 21.98
N GLU A 37 -3.16 -13.09 21.19
CA GLU A 37 -2.72 -11.84 20.56
C GLU A 37 -3.30 -11.66 19.15
N ILE A 38 -3.84 -12.73 18.56
CA ILE A 38 -4.38 -12.72 17.19
C ILE A 38 -5.51 -11.70 17.05
N GLY A 39 -6.42 -11.61 18.04
CA GLY A 39 -7.52 -10.66 18.02
C GLY A 39 -7.05 -9.21 17.93
N LEU A 40 -6.05 -8.83 18.74
CA LEU A 40 -5.46 -7.49 18.72
C LEU A 40 -4.77 -7.21 17.38
N TYR A 41 -3.99 -8.16 16.89
CA TYR A 41 -3.33 -8.06 15.59
C TYR A 41 -4.33 -7.86 14.44
N SER A 42 -5.42 -8.64 14.41
CA SER A 42 -6.46 -8.52 13.38
C SER A 42 -7.10 -7.14 13.33
N VAL A 43 -7.37 -6.52 14.49
CA VAL A 43 -7.91 -5.15 14.55
C VAL A 43 -6.89 -4.14 14.00
N SER A 44 -5.62 -4.24 14.41
CA SER A 44 -4.56 -3.37 13.91
C SER A 44 -4.38 -3.47 12.39
N VAL A 45 -4.42 -4.69 11.84
CA VAL A 45 -4.33 -4.91 10.38
C VAL A 45 -5.56 -4.37 9.66
N ALA A 46 -6.77 -4.56 10.19
CA ALA A 46 -7.98 -4.04 9.57
C ALA A 46 -7.95 -2.50 9.48
N VAL A 47 -7.55 -1.84 10.57
CA VAL A 47 -7.38 -0.39 10.63
C VAL A 47 -6.29 0.09 9.66
N THR A 48 -5.14 -0.58 9.65
CA THR A 48 -4.03 -0.28 8.73
C THR A 48 -4.47 -0.45 7.27
N GLY A 49 -5.30 -1.45 6.97
CA GLY A 49 -5.88 -1.67 5.64
C GLY A 49 -6.70 -0.46 5.17
N ILE A 50 -7.53 0.12 6.03
CA ILE A 50 -8.30 1.33 5.70
C ILE A 50 -7.38 2.51 5.39
N VAL A 51 -6.31 2.69 6.18
CA VAL A 51 -5.30 3.74 5.96
C VAL A 51 -4.61 3.57 4.60
N HIS A 52 -4.21 2.35 4.25
CA HIS A 52 -3.63 2.05 2.94
C HIS A 52 -4.59 2.38 1.79
N LEU A 53 -5.86 2.00 1.90
CA LEU A 53 -6.87 2.32 0.89
C LEU A 53 -7.00 3.83 0.67
N LEU A 54 -7.02 4.63 1.75
CA LEU A 54 -7.11 6.09 1.64
C LEU A 54 -5.86 6.70 1.00
N ARG A 55 -4.68 6.18 1.32
CA ARG A 55 -3.40 6.62 0.75
C ARG A 55 -3.32 6.33 -0.75
N ASP A 56 -3.65 5.10 -1.14
CA ASP A 56 -3.49 4.62 -2.51
C ASP A 56 -4.56 5.19 -3.44
N PHE A 57 -5.77 5.44 -2.93
CA PHE A 57 -6.87 6.03 -3.69
C PHE A 57 -6.61 7.48 -4.14
N GLY A 58 -5.97 8.29 -3.30
CA GLY A 58 -5.81 9.73 -3.58
C GLY A 58 -4.68 10.04 -4.56
N VAL A 59 -3.45 9.74 -4.14
CA VAL A 59 -2.25 10.29 -4.81
C VAL A 59 -1.81 9.45 -6.01
N GLY A 60 -1.85 8.12 -5.88
CA GLY A 60 -1.44 7.21 -6.94
C GLY A 60 -2.35 7.31 -8.16
N SER A 61 -3.68 7.32 -7.93
CA SER A 61 -4.67 7.46 -9.00
C SER A 61 -4.57 8.81 -9.72
N TYR A 62 -4.29 9.90 -8.98
CA TYR A 62 -4.04 11.22 -9.56
C TYR A 62 -2.83 11.20 -10.51
N LEU A 63 -1.69 10.64 -10.07
CA LEU A 63 -0.49 10.55 -10.90
C LEU A 63 -0.72 9.69 -12.15
N ILE A 64 -1.47 8.59 -12.07
CA ILE A 64 -1.76 7.73 -13.23
C ILE A 64 -2.63 8.45 -14.28
N GLN A 65 -3.54 9.31 -13.85
CA GLN A 65 -4.44 10.05 -14.75
C GLN A 65 -3.81 11.33 -15.32
N GLU A 66 -2.72 11.81 -14.74
CA GLU A 66 -2.06 13.04 -15.14
C GLU A 66 -1.35 12.88 -16.50
N LYS A 67 -1.65 13.77 -17.44
CA LYS A 67 -1.10 13.69 -18.82
C LYS A 67 0.34 14.14 -18.90
N GLU A 68 0.74 15.08 -18.03
CA GLU A 68 2.08 15.62 -17.95
C GLU A 68 2.64 15.46 -16.53
N ILE A 69 3.47 14.43 -16.37
CA ILE A 69 4.20 14.18 -15.13
C ILE A 69 5.39 15.15 -15.07
N THR A 70 5.28 16.20 -14.26
CA THR A 70 6.39 17.10 -13.96
C THR A 70 7.03 16.74 -12.61
N ASN A 71 8.31 17.06 -12.44
CA ASN A 71 9.02 16.85 -11.16
C ASN A 71 8.32 17.55 -9.99
N GLU A 72 7.72 18.73 -10.23
CA GLU A 72 6.96 19.46 -9.22
C GLU A 72 5.73 18.67 -8.75
N ARG A 73 4.96 18.09 -9.68
CA ARG A 73 3.77 17.28 -9.36
C ARG A 73 4.13 16.00 -8.62
N ILE A 74 5.21 15.32 -9.00
CA ILE A 74 5.71 14.16 -8.25
C ILE A 74 6.06 14.56 -6.82
N ARG A 75 6.76 15.69 -6.64
CA ARG A 75 7.17 16.16 -5.31
C ARG A 75 5.97 16.54 -4.45
N THR A 76 4.97 17.20 -5.04
CA THR A 76 3.70 17.53 -4.37
C THR A 76 2.94 16.26 -3.98
N ALA A 77 2.80 15.30 -4.89
CA ALA A 77 2.19 14.01 -4.64
C ALA A 77 2.88 13.26 -3.49
N PHE A 78 4.21 13.18 -3.50
CA PHE A 78 4.98 12.60 -2.40
C PHE A 78 4.74 13.34 -1.08
N THR A 79 4.76 14.67 -1.10
CA THR A 79 4.54 15.50 0.11
C THR A 79 3.14 15.28 0.68
N ILE A 80 2.10 15.23 -0.16
CA ILE A 80 0.74 14.92 0.27
C ILE A 80 0.66 13.52 0.87
N THR A 81 1.26 12.53 0.21
CA THR A 81 1.31 11.15 0.70
C THR A 81 1.97 11.09 2.08
N LEU A 82 3.09 11.78 2.24
CA LEU A 82 3.82 11.85 3.51
C LEU A 82 2.99 12.54 4.59
N MET A 83 2.32 13.64 4.28
CA MET A 83 1.42 14.34 5.22
C MET A 83 0.27 13.43 5.68
N ILE A 84 -0.35 12.70 4.76
CA ILE A 84 -1.42 11.73 5.09
C ILE A 84 -0.87 10.62 5.99
N SER A 85 0.31 10.07 5.68
CA SER A 85 0.94 9.04 6.51
C SER A 85 1.28 9.55 7.91
N ILE A 86 1.83 10.76 8.04
CA ILE A 86 2.13 11.37 9.35
C ILE A 86 0.85 11.64 10.13
N PHE A 87 -0.20 12.12 9.48
CA PHE A 87 -1.50 12.36 10.11
C PHE A 87 -2.07 11.08 10.71
N PHE A 88 -2.09 9.97 9.95
CA PHE A 88 -2.56 8.69 10.47
C PHE A 88 -1.66 8.14 11.58
N PHE A 89 -0.34 8.26 11.42
CA PHE A 89 0.58 7.86 12.49
C PHE A 89 0.29 8.60 13.80
N ALA A 90 0.09 9.92 13.75
CA ALA A 90 -0.24 10.72 14.93
C ALA A 90 -1.63 10.42 15.50
N LEU A 91 -2.58 9.94 14.69
CA LEU A 91 -3.93 9.59 15.13
C LEU A 91 -3.97 8.22 15.84
N PHE A 92 -3.11 7.28 15.45
CA PHE A 92 -3.09 5.91 15.97
C PHE A 92 -2.03 5.67 17.06
N GLN A 93 -1.13 6.62 17.31
CA GLN A 93 -0.18 6.60 18.41
C GLN A 93 -0.86 6.94 19.75
#